data_AF-A0A1M7T3Q3-F1
#
_entry.id   AF-A0A1M7T3Q3-F1
#
_cell.length_a   1.000
_cell.length_b   1.000
_cell.length_c   1.000
_cell.angle_alpha   90.00
_cell.angle_beta   90.00
_cell.angle_gamma   90.00
#
_symmetry.space_group_name_H-M   'P 1'
#
loop_
_entity.id
_entity.type
_entity.pdbx_description
1 polymer ?
#
loop_
_entity_poly.entity_id
_entity_poly.type
_entity_poly.pdbx_seq_one_letter_code
_entity_poly.pdbx_strand_id
1 'polypeptide(L)'
;MKKPVVDYRKLRLSNIASTEYRHLLLLLGWVGYFFMYFVTERVIPESACHVVHSKVDDMIPFNEYFVLFYVSWYIFMAGSLLYLALYDIKSFIRAEKLVLGMQITAVIIYIVWPSVQYLRPDHFENSNFCTWLMGIIYSADTPTGVCPSLHVGYTLAVLSAWITRKESKLWKKFMMTAWAVMICISVCFVKQHSFIDVLAAIAMYTALELVINGRNIKLGNRRWGDRIDGKLLRDVDAMHYVMPLMYPNRCDNEAFMTMSIDLSETERYIHEHNKLNPEHRISIFDLVIAATLKTINLRPQMNRFIANQTLYQRNNVTAAFTVKKNFKDDGDETLARIVAEEGDNLESISKKVRDQIALCKTQDDESTDAMNFIKHLPAKHVLGAFARFLDKHGWMPQSVIATDPYQCSVVLSNLGSLGMNIGYHHLMNWGTNSIFIIVGSKINRPHFDAEGNITMKRELDLSFTIDERISDGFYYGRSLKLLKKLVENPTLLETPLTEEVKY
;
A
#
# COMPACT_ATOMS: atom_id res chain seq x y z
N MET A 1 2.92 -2.53 35.14
CA MET A 1 3.25 -1.26 34.45
C MET A 1 4.39 -1.50 33.47
N LYS A 2 4.28 -1.04 32.21
CA LYS A 2 5.36 -1.17 31.22
C LYS A 2 6.57 -0.37 31.74
N LYS A 3 7.77 -0.97 31.76
CA LYS A 3 8.99 -0.27 32.16
C LYS A 3 9.44 0.67 31.01
N PRO A 4 9.98 1.86 31.30
CA PRO A 4 10.59 2.70 30.29
C PRO A 4 11.73 1.97 29.57
N VAL A 5 12.01 2.36 28.33
CA VAL A 5 13.09 1.78 27.51
C VAL A 5 14.47 2.10 28.10
N VAL A 6 14.60 3.23 28.80
CA VAL A 6 15.84 3.73 29.41
C VAL A 6 15.59 4.09 30.87
N ASP A 7 16.58 3.87 31.74
CA ASP A 7 16.51 4.24 33.16
C ASP A 7 16.84 5.73 33.38
N TYR A 8 15.83 6.58 33.23
CA TYR A 8 15.96 8.03 33.40
C TYR A 8 16.37 8.49 34.81
N ARG A 9 16.40 7.62 35.83
CA ARG A 9 16.88 7.98 37.18
C ARG A 9 18.39 8.26 37.20
N LYS A 10 19.12 7.68 36.24
CA LYS A 10 20.56 7.86 36.06
C LYS A 10 20.90 9.03 35.14
N LEU A 11 19.90 9.74 34.60
CA LEU A 11 20.13 10.93 33.78
C LEU A 11 20.81 12.04 34.59
N ARG A 12 21.86 12.62 34.02
CA ARG A 12 22.63 13.76 34.54
C ARG A 12 23.00 14.67 33.37
N LEU A 13 23.25 15.95 33.63
CA LEU A 13 23.69 16.87 32.56
C LEU A 13 24.99 16.41 31.88
N SER A 14 25.90 15.75 32.62
CA SER A 14 27.14 15.22 32.09
C SER A 14 26.98 14.03 31.14
N ASN A 15 25.85 13.31 31.18
CA ASN A 15 25.62 12.13 30.35
C ASN A 15 24.50 12.32 29.30
N ILE A 16 23.92 13.52 29.18
CA ILE A 16 22.82 13.79 28.25
C ILE A 16 23.20 13.57 26.78
N ALA A 17 24.48 13.76 26.43
CA ALA A 17 24.99 13.53 25.09
C ALA A 17 25.30 12.06 24.79
N SER A 18 25.16 11.16 25.78
CA SER A 18 25.38 9.73 25.57
C SER A 18 24.31 9.15 24.62
N THR A 19 24.62 8.01 24.00
CA THR A 19 23.71 7.33 23.08
C THR A 19 22.36 6.97 23.71
N GLU A 20 22.30 6.83 25.04
CA GLU A 20 21.11 6.49 25.81
C GLU A 20 20.14 7.66 25.99
N TYR A 21 20.64 8.90 26.09
CA TYR A 21 19.84 10.09 26.43
C TYR A 21 19.81 11.18 25.36
N ARG A 22 20.66 11.08 24.32
CA ARG A 22 20.80 12.10 23.28
C ARG A 22 19.50 12.44 22.54
N HIS A 23 18.48 11.58 22.56
CA HIS A 23 17.18 11.89 21.98
C HIS A 23 16.50 13.06 22.69
N LEU A 24 16.75 13.25 23.99
CA LEU A 24 16.21 14.38 24.76
C LEU A 24 16.75 15.74 24.28
N LEU A 25 17.93 15.77 23.64
CA LEU A 25 18.48 17.01 23.08
C LEU A 25 17.60 17.58 21.96
N LEU A 26 16.76 16.78 21.32
CA LEU A 26 15.81 17.26 20.32
C LEU A 26 14.78 18.23 20.94
N LEU A 27 14.49 18.11 22.24
CA LEU A 27 13.58 19.02 22.94
C LEU A 27 14.13 20.45 23.04
N LEU A 28 15.44 20.66 22.87
CA LEU A 28 16.02 22.00 22.83
C LEU A 28 15.49 22.83 21.65
N GLY A 29 15.01 22.19 20.58
CA GLY A 29 14.41 22.92 19.48
C GLY A 29 13.10 23.62 19.86
N TRP A 30 12.35 23.13 20.85
CA TRP A 30 11.21 23.88 21.40
C TRP A 30 11.65 25.21 22.02
N VAL A 31 12.78 25.22 22.74
CA VAL A 31 13.35 26.45 23.31
C VAL A 31 13.76 27.41 22.19
N GLY A 32 14.42 26.88 21.15
CA GLY A 32 14.80 27.67 19.97
C GLY A 32 13.59 28.24 19.22
N TYR A 33 12.54 27.45 19.04
CA TYR A 33 11.30 27.87 18.41
C TYR A 33 10.59 28.96 19.22
N PHE A 34 10.40 28.79 20.53
CA PHE A 34 9.77 29.81 21.36
C PHE A 34 10.56 31.11 21.35
N PHE A 35 11.90 31.05 21.40
CA PHE A 35 12.73 32.23 21.25
C PHE A 35 12.48 32.93 19.91
N MET A 36 12.51 32.20 18.80
CA MET A 36 12.25 32.77 17.47
C MET A 36 10.83 33.31 17.32
N TYR A 37 9.83 32.62 17.87
CA TYR A 37 8.43 33.06 17.88
C TYR A 37 8.29 34.45 18.53
N PHE A 38 8.86 34.65 19.72
CA PHE A 38 8.83 35.94 20.40
C PHE A 38 9.60 37.02 19.65
N VAL A 39 10.69 36.66 18.96
CA VAL A 39 11.44 37.60 18.12
C VAL A 39 10.60 38.02 16.91
N THR A 40 10.02 37.07 16.19
CA THR A 40 9.20 37.36 15.00
C THR A 40 7.98 38.21 15.34
N GLU A 41 7.32 37.91 16.47
CA GLU A 41 6.14 38.64 16.94
C GLU A 41 6.45 40.10 17.32
N ARG A 42 7.65 40.39 17.84
CA ARG A 42 8.06 41.75 18.23
C ARG A 42 8.66 42.56 17.09
N VAL A 43 9.31 41.90 16.12
CA VAL A 43 10.09 42.58 15.07
C VAL A 43 9.27 42.82 13.81
N ILE A 44 8.31 41.94 13.50
CA ILE A 44 7.51 42.05 12.27
C ILE A 44 6.23 42.81 12.59
N PRO A 45 6.04 44.04 12.06
CA PRO A 45 4.81 44.79 12.28
C PRO A 45 3.67 44.18 11.48
N GLU A 46 2.45 44.25 12.02
CA GLU A 46 1.24 43.73 11.35
C GLU A 46 1.01 44.36 9.96
N SER A 47 1.46 45.60 9.75
CA SER A 47 1.36 46.28 8.44
C SER A 47 2.21 45.64 7.34
N ALA A 48 3.21 44.84 7.69
CA ALA A 48 4.02 44.09 6.73
C ALA A 48 3.40 42.71 6.43
N CYS A 49 2.38 42.27 7.17
CA CYS A 49 1.79 40.95 7.05
C CYS A 49 0.81 40.85 5.88
N HIS A 50 0.80 39.68 5.24
CA HIS A 50 -0.13 39.30 4.20
C HIS A 50 -1.37 38.64 4.81
N VAL A 51 -2.55 39.11 4.41
CA VAL A 51 -3.82 38.56 4.90
C VAL A 51 -4.02 37.16 4.33
N VAL A 52 -4.25 36.20 5.22
CA VAL A 52 -4.59 34.82 4.86
C VAL A 52 -6.07 34.58 5.16
N HIS A 53 -6.83 34.41 4.08
CA HIS A 53 -8.28 34.22 4.11
C HIS A 53 -8.73 33.44 2.88
N SER A 54 -9.79 32.66 3.03
CA SER A 54 -10.45 31.93 1.94
C SER A 54 -11.96 31.98 2.06
N LYS A 55 -12.66 31.77 0.93
CA LYS A 55 -14.12 31.63 0.92
C LYS A 55 -14.65 30.49 1.79
N VAL A 56 -13.83 29.47 2.04
CA VAL A 56 -14.20 28.35 2.92
C VAL A 56 -14.28 28.82 4.37
N ASP A 57 -13.44 29.79 4.77
CA ASP A 57 -13.46 30.35 6.11
C ASP A 57 -14.77 31.06 6.42
N ASP A 58 -15.37 31.71 5.41
CA ASP A 58 -16.67 32.38 5.52
C ASP A 58 -17.82 31.38 5.70
N MET A 59 -17.67 30.15 5.19
CA MET A 59 -18.66 29.08 5.32
C MET A 59 -18.59 28.35 6.67
N ILE A 60 -17.45 28.42 7.36
CA ILE A 60 -17.24 27.78 8.66
C ILE A 60 -17.72 28.75 9.74
N PRO A 61 -18.82 28.49 10.47
CA PRO A 61 -19.23 29.37 11.56
C PRO A 61 -18.26 29.24 12.74
N PHE A 62 -18.12 30.32 13.53
CA PHE A 62 -17.46 30.22 14.83
C PHE A 62 -18.28 29.27 15.73
N ASN A 63 -17.59 28.35 16.42
CA ASN A 63 -18.21 27.45 17.38
C ASN A 63 -17.30 27.27 18.60
N GLU A 64 -17.72 27.83 19.73
CA GLU A 64 -16.92 27.89 20.95
C GLU A 64 -16.59 26.50 21.52
N TYR A 65 -17.44 25.48 21.33
CA TYR A 65 -17.23 24.15 21.93
C TYR A 65 -16.00 23.44 21.38
N PHE A 66 -15.57 23.80 20.16
CA PHE A 66 -14.35 23.26 19.56
C PHE A 66 -13.07 23.70 20.29
N VAL A 67 -13.15 24.69 21.18
CA VAL A 67 -12.04 25.07 22.06
C VAL A 67 -11.56 23.90 22.91
N LEU A 68 -12.45 22.97 23.27
CA LEU A 68 -12.07 21.80 24.07
C LEU A 68 -11.13 20.88 23.29
N PHE A 69 -11.40 20.65 22.01
CA PHE A 69 -10.50 19.90 21.14
C PHE A 69 -9.21 20.67 20.88
N TYR A 70 -9.31 21.98 20.63
CA TYR A 70 -8.15 22.86 20.46
C TYR A 70 -7.21 22.82 21.67
N VAL A 71 -7.71 22.99 22.90
CA VAL A 71 -6.89 22.95 24.11
C VAL A 71 -6.43 21.53 24.44
N SER A 72 -7.18 20.49 24.06
CA SER A 72 -6.71 19.11 24.19
C SER A 72 -5.44 18.83 23.38
N TRP A 73 -5.11 19.68 22.40
CA TRP A 73 -3.86 19.64 21.64
C TRP A 73 -2.62 19.63 22.54
N TYR A 74 -2.58 20.45 23.60
CA TYR A 74 -1.44 20.47 24.52
C TYR A 74 -1.24 19.12 25.21
N ILE A 75 -2.33 18.49 25.64
CA ILE A 75 -2.30 17.16 26.27
C ILE A 75 -1.91 16.11 25.23
N PHE A 76 -2.47 16.17 24.02
CA PHE A 76 -2.15 15.27 22.93
C PHE A 76 -0.66 15.30 22.59
N MET A 77 -0.09 16.50 22.46
CA MET A 77 1.32 16.71 22.13
C MET A 77 2.24 16.29 23.28
N ALA A 78 2.09 16.89 24.46
CA ALA A 78 2.95 16.61 25.59
C ALA A 78 2.84 15.15 26.05
N GLY A 79 1.62 14.62 26.13
CA GLY A 79 1.35 13.24 26.50
C GLY A 79 1.90 12.23 25.49
N SER A 80 1.73 12.49 24.19
CA SER A 80 2.28 11.61 23.15
C SER A 80 3.79 11.63 23.12
N LEU A 81 4.41 12.81 23.11
CA LEU A 81 5.87 12.94 23.07
C LEU A 81 6.52 12.34 24.31
N LEU A 82 5.96 12.58 25.50
CA LEU A 82 6.42 11.94 26.74
C LEU A 82 6.27 10.42 26.67
N TYR A 83 5.12 9.92 26.24
CA TYR A 83 4.90 8.49 26.11
C TYR A 83 5.89 7.85 25.13
N LEU A 84 6.09 8.45 23.96
CA LEU A 84 7.03 7.95 22.95
C LEU A 84 8.47 8.04 23.47
N ALA A 85 8.87 9.12 24.14
CA ALA A 85 10.21 9.24 24.72
C ALA A 85 10.49 8.14 25.75
N LEU A 86 9.49 7.79 26.57
CA LEU A 86 9.63 6.77 27.60
C LEU A 86 9.57 5.34 27.05
N TYR A 87 8.72 5.07 26.05
CA TYR A 87 8.35 3.71 25.64
C TYR A 87 8.72 3.31 24.22
N ASP A 88 9.07 4.26 23.33
CA ASP A 88 9.46 4.00 21.95
C ASP A 88 10.32 5.16 21.38
N ILE A 89 11.61 5.14 21.72
CA ILE A 89 12.57 6.18 21.36
C ILE A 89 12.68 6.37 19.85
N LYS A 90 12.51 5.31 19.05
CA LYS A 90 12.57 5.41 17.57
C LYS A 90 11.43 6.26 17.04
N SER A 91 10.21 6.00 17.51
CA SER A 91 9.02 6.77 17.15
C SER A 91 9.09 8.21 17.69
N PHE A 92 9.67 8.40 18.89
CA PHE A 92 9.91 9.74 19.44
C PHE A 92 10.87 10.56 18.57
N ILE A 93 12.04 10.02 18.21
CA ILE A 93 13.01 10.70 17.34
C ILE A 93 12.38 11.04 15.99
N ARG A 94 11.54 10.15 15.43
CA ARG A 94 10.81 10.42 14.19
C ARG A 94 9.88 11.63 14.34
N ALA A 95 9.03 11.63 15.37
CA ALA A 95 8.08 12.71 15.62
C ALA A 95 8.82 14.05 15.82
N GLU A 96 9.84 14.06 16.68
CA GLU A 96 10.62 15.28 16.98
C GLU A 96 11.36 15.81 15.75
N LYS A 97 11.96 14.96 14.90
CA LYS A 97 12.59 15.43 13.65
C LYS A 97 11.60 16.15 12.73
N LEU A 98 10.37 15.66 12.63
CA LEU A 98 9.33 16.31 11.84
C LEU A 98 8.87 17.60 12.50
N VAL A 99 8.64 17.60 13.81
CA VAL A 99 8.29 18.80 14.59
C VAL A 99 9.35 19.90 14.40
N LEU A 100 10.63 19.57 14.54
CA LEU A 100 11.74 20.50 14.30
C LEU A 100 11.79 20.98 12.85
N GLY A 101 11.56 20.09 11.88
CA GLY A 101 11.45 20.46 10.47
C GLY A 101 10.32 21.45 10.21
N MET A 102 9.14 21.22 10.81
CA MET A 102 8.00 22.13 10.74
C MET A 102 8.33 23.49 11.36
N GLN A 103 8.95 23.51 12.55
CA GLN A 103 9.39 24.73 13.24
C GLN A 103 10.31 25.58 12.38
N ILE A 104 11.41 24.99 11.90
CA ILE A 104 12.42 25.71 11.11
C ILE A 104 11.79 26.26 9.83
N THR A 105 11.02 25.43 9.13
CA THR A 105 10.43 25.81 7.85
C THR A 105 9.35 26.89 8.05
N ALA A 106 8.48 26.74 9.05
CA ALA A 106 7.46 27.75 9.37
C ALA A 106 8.08 29.08 9.77
N VAL A 107 9.08 29.10 10.65
CA VAL A 107 9.75 30.34 11.07
C VAL A 107 10.40 31.04 9.87
N ILE A 108 11.03 30.31 8.97
CA ILE A 108 11.58 30.89 7.72
C ILE A 108 10.45 31.52 6.89
N ILE A 109 9.33 30.81 6.73
CA ILE A 109 8.17 31.34 5.99
C ILE A 109 7.61 32.59 6.68
N TYR A 110 7.46 32.59 8.00
CA TYR A 110 6.93 33.74 8.74
C TYR A 110 7.82 34.97 8.63
N ILE A 111 9.13 34.80 8.45
CA ILE A 111 10.07 35.90 8.24
C ILE A 111 10.04 36.41 6.80
N VAL A 112 10.02 35.49 5.81
CA VAL A 112 10.09 35.85 4.38
C VAL A 112 8.74 36.32 3.83
N TRP A 113 7.66 35.74 4.34
CA TRP A 113 6.28 36.00 3.96
C TRP A 113 5.41 36.04 5.23
N PRO A 114 5.48 37.14 6.00
CA PRO A 114 4.70 37.26 7.23
C PRO A 114 3.21 37.24 6.93
N SER A 115 2.44 36.54 7.75
CA SER A 115 1.01 36.32 7.56
C SER A 115 0.19 36.88 8.72
N VAL A 116 -1.05 37.29 8.45
CA VAL A 116 -2.04 37.72 9.45
C VAL A 116 -3.43 37.19 9.08
N GLN A 117 -4.27 36.92 10.08
CA GLN A 117 -5.66 36.50 9.87
C GLN A 117 -6.66 37.35 10.67
N TYR A 118 -7.81 37.65 10.07
CA TYR A 118 -8.87 38.50 10.65
C TYR A 118 -10.18 37.73 10.87
N LEU A 119 -10.10 36.46 11.28
CA LEU A 119 -11.25 35.57 11.41
C LEU A 119 -11.91 35.61 12.79
N ARG A 120 -11.21 36.13 13.80
CA ARG A 120 -11.67 36.12 15.19
C ARG A 120 -12.92 37.02 15.34
N PRO A 121 -13.97 36.58 16.04
CA PRO A 121 -15.16 37.39 16.26
C PRO A 121 -14.87 38.60 17.17
N ASP A 122 -15.50 39.74 16.88
CA ASP A 122 -15.36 40.97 17.68
C ASP A 122 -15.96 40.85 19.09
N HIS A 123 -17.01 40.05 19.23
CA HIS A 123 -17.67 39.74 20.49
C HIS A 123 -18.18 38.30 20.50
N PHE A 124 -18.22 37.68 21.68
CA PHE A 124 -18.84 36.38 21.86
C PHE A 124 -20.33 36.55 22.18
N GLU A 125 -21.20 35.88 21.42
CA GLU A 125 -22.65 35.91 21.66
C GLU A 125 -23.03 35.30 23.02
N ASN A 126 -22.30 34.26 23.43
CA ASN A 126 -22.56 33.51 24.67
C ASN A 126 -21.48 33.77 25.73
N SER A 127 -21.91 33.83 27.00
CA SER A 127 -21.00 33.81 28.15
C SER A 127 -21.01 32.42 28.79
N ASN A 128 -19.97 31.63 28.52
CA ASN A 128 -19.80 30.29 29.08
C ASN A 128 -18.31 29.97 29.27
N PHE A 129 -18.01 28.80 29.85
CA PHE A 129 -16.62 28.39 30.09
C PHE A 129 -15.78 28.33 28.81
N CYS A 130 -16.37 27.94 27.68
CA CYS A 130 -15.66 27.85 26.41
C CYS A 130 -15.31 29.24 25.86
N THR A 131 -16.22 30.21 25.94
CA THR A 131 -15.94 31.59 25.50
C THR A 131 -14.97 32.33 26.43
N TRP A 132 -15.01 32.05 27.74
CA TRP A 132 -13.96 32.49 28.68
C TRP A 132 -12.58 31.96 28.29
N LEU A 133 -12.48 30.66 28.00
CA LEU A 133 -11.23 30.03 27.59
C LEU A 133 -10.73 30.58 26.25
N MET A 134 -11.63 30.80 25.28
CA MET A 134 -11.30 31.46 24.02
C MET A 134 -10.76 32.87 24.22
N GLY A 135 -11.35 33.66 25.13
CA GLY A 135 -10.87 34.99 25.47
C GLY A 135 -9.42 35.00 25.98
N ILE A 136 -9.06 34.03 26.82
CA ILE A 136 -7.67 33.86 27.29
C ILE A 136 -6.75 33.58 26.10
N ILE A 137 -7.10 32.63 25.23
CA ILE A 137 -6.26 32.25 24.09
C ILE A 137 -6.10 33.44 23.14
N TYR A 138 -7.17 34.15 22.80
CA TYR A 138 -7.10 35.35 21.94
C TYR A 138 -6.28 36.49 22.54
N SER A 139 -6.24 36.61 23.86
CA SER A 139 -5.43 37.63 24.54
C SER A 139 -3.94 37.29 24.60
N ALA A 140 -3.60 35.99 24.59
CA ALA A 140 -2.24 35.49 24.73
C ALA A 140 -1.56 35.22 23.39
N ASP A 141 -2.33 34.93 22.34
CA ASP A 141 -1.85 34.53 21.03
C ASP A 141 -2.24 35.58 19.98
N THR A 142 -1.29 36.10 19.22
CA THR A 142 -1.54 37.12 18.20
C THR A 142 -2.11 36.51 16.92
N PRO A 143 -2.81 37.28 16.07
CA PRO A 143 -3.31 36.78 14.78
C PRO A 143 -2.22 36.72 13.68
N THR A 144 -0.95 36.92 14.04
CA THR A 144 0.19 37.02 13.10
C THR A 144 1.04 35.74 13.09
N GLY A 145 1.72 35.44 11.98
CA GLY A 145 2.58 34.26 11.85
C GLY A 145 1.78 32.95 11.86
N VAL A 146 0.66 32.93 11.15
CA VAL A 146 -0.36 31.86 11.21
C VAL A 146 -0.23 30.81 10.11
N CYS A 147 0.38 31.16 8.96
CA CYS A 147 0.48 30.30 7.78
C CYS A 147 1.92 29.88 7.48
N PRO A 148 2.26 28.58 7.50
CA PRO A 148 1.40 27.41 7.71
C PRO A 148 1.07 27.11 9.19
N SER A 149 -0.09 26.53 9.48
CA SER A 149 -0.50 26.21 10.86
C SER A 149 0.39 25.16 11.53
N LEU A 150 1.16 25.59 12.54
CA LEU A 150 2.01 24.69 13.33
C LEU A 150 1.21 23.74 14.23
N HIS A 151 0.02 24.13 14.72
CA HIS A 151 -0.87 23.23 15.47
C HIS A 151 -1.20 21.97 14.65
N VAL A 152 -1.62 22.16 13.38
CA VAL A 152 -1.90 21.08 12.44
C VAL A 152 -0.63 20.29 12.14
N GLY A 153 0.47 20.98 11.83
CA GLY A 153 1.73 20.35 11.47
C GLY A 153 2.30 19.43 12.54
N TYR A 154 2.32 19.89 13.78
CA TYR A 154 2.76 19.12 14.94
C TYR A 154 1.86 17.92 15.21
N THR A 155 0.54 18.11 15.09
CA THR A 155 -0.42 17.02 15.25
C THR A 155 -0.20 15.92 14.22
N LEU A 156 0.04 16.27 12.95
CA LEU A 156 0.35 15.29 11.90
C LEU A 156 1.70 14.58 12.13
N ALA A 157 2.73 15.32 12.58
CA ALA A 157 4.04 14.74 12.90
C ALA A 157 3.94 13.68 14.02
N VAL A 158 3.23 13.98 15.11
CA VAL A 158 3.00 13.05 16.21
C VAL A 158 2.09 11.90 15.79
N LEU A 159 1.04 12.17 15.01
CA LEU A 159 0.14 11.15 14.50
C LEU A 159 0.89 10.13 13.62
N SER A 160 1.80 10.58 12.75
CA SER A 160 2.64 9.70 11.92
C SER A 160 3.42 8.69 12.76
N ALA A 161 4.00 9.13 13.88
CA ALA A 161 4.71 8.25 14.79
C ALA A 161 3.77 7.21 15.44
N TRP A 162 2.54 7.60 15.80
CA TRP A 162 1.55 6.65 16.33
C TRP A 162 1.08 5.60 15.32
N ILE A 163 0.88 6.01 14.06
CA ILE A 163 0.40 5.13 12.99
C ILE A 163 1.48 4.15 12.54
N THR A 164 2.72 4.62 12.40
CA THR A 164 3.86 3.81 11.93
C THR A 164 4.41 2.86 12.99
N ARG A 165 4.06 3.07 14.26
CA ARG A 165 4.45 2.20 15.36
C ARG A 165 3.82 0.80 15.23
N LYS A 166 4.68 -0.22 15.21
CA LYS A 166 4.29 -1.64 15.02
C LYS A 166 3.49 -2.22 16.19
N GLU A 167 3.82 -1.85 17.42
CA GLU A 167 3.16 -2.38 18.63
C GLU A 167 1.77 -1.78 18.92
N SER A 168 1.36 -0.76 18.16
CA SER A 168 0.07 -0.10 18.39
C SER A 168 -1.08 -0.93 17.82
N LYS A 169 -2.01 -1.35 18.69
CA LYS A 169 -3.28 -1.98 18.28
C LYS A 169 -4.07 -1.04 17.35
N LEU A 170 -4.80 -1.62 16.40
CA LEU A 170 -5.56 -0.86 15.39
C LEU A 170 -6.54 0.16 15.99
N TRP A 171 -7.27 -0.21 17.05
CA TRP A 171 -8.21 0.71 17.72
C TRP A 171 -7.50 1.95 18.29
N LYS A 172 -6.26 1.81 18.79
CA LYS A 172 -5.49 2.95 19.29
C LYS A 172 -5.09 3.86 18.14
N LYS A 173 -4.66 3.30 17.01
CA LYS A 173 -4.34 4.08 15.81
C LYS A 173 -5.57 4.85 15.34
N PHE A 174 -6.72 4.18 15.25
CA PHE A 174 -7.99 4.82 14.90
C PHE A 174 -8.35 5.96 15.87
N MET A 175 -8.29 5.71 17.18
CA MET A 175 -8.58 6.73 18.20
C MET A 175 -7.65 7.94 18.09
N MET A 176 -6.33 7.72 17.92
CA MET A 176 -5.36 8.81 17.75
C MET A 176 -5.61 9.59 16.46
N THR A 177 -5.94 8.90 15.37
CA THR A 177 -6.29 9.54 14.09
C THR A 177 -7.56 10.38 14.23
N ALA A 178 -8.61 9.83 14.82
CA ALA A 178 -9.87 10.55 15.03
C ALA A 178 -9.64 11.81 15.89
N TRP A 179 -8.87 11.70 16.97
CA TRP A 179 -8.57 12.84 17.84
C TRP A 179 -7.72 13.90 17.14
N ALA A 180 -6.71 13.48 16.38
CA ALA A 180 -5.87 14.37 15.58
C ALA A 180 -6.69 15.13 14.51
N VAL A 181 -7.63 14.45 13.85
CA VAL A 181 -8.55 15.09 12.89
C VAL A 181 -9.44 16.12 13.59
N MET A 182 -9.96 15.81 14.77
CA MET A 182 -10.76 16.77 15.55
C MET A 182 -9.97 18.03 15.94
N ILE A 183 -8.69 17.88 16.29
CA ILE A 183 -7.78 19.02 16.52
C ILE A 183 -7.60 19.84 15.23
N CYS A 184 -7.30 19.18 14.09
CA CYS A 184 -7.10 19.89 12.83
C CYS A 184 -8.35 20.62 12.32
N ILE A 185 -9.53 20.13 12.68
CA ILE A 185 -10.80 20.81 12.36
C ILE A 185 -11.06 21.92 13.37
N SER A 186 -10.74 21.71 14.65
CA SER A 186 -11.05 22.67 15.71
C SER A 186 -10.39 24.02 15.48
N VAL A 187 -9.16 24.07 14.94
CA VAL A 187 -8.44 25.33 14.67
C VAL A 187 -9.23 26.29 13.76
N CYS A 188 -10.04 25.77 12.84
CA CYS A 188 -10.88 26.58 11.95
C CYS A 188 -12.16 27.06 12.66
N PHE A 189 -12.82 26.17 13.42
CA PHE A 189 -14.06 26.50 14.13
C PHE A 189 -13.85 27.50 15.28
N VAL A 190 -12.69 27.44 15.92
CA VAL A 190 -12.27 28.42 16.93
C VAL A 190 -11.64 29.66 16.30
N LYS A 191 -11.67 29.80 14.96
CA LYS A 191 -11.19 30.97 14.21
C LYS A 191 -9.75 31.38 14.54
N GLN A 192 -8.91 30.39 14.86
CA GLN A 192 -7.47 30.60 15.09
C GLN A 192 -6.64 30.49 13.82
N HIS A 193 -7.06 29.67 12.88
CA HIS A 193 -6.39 29.49 11.61
C HIS A 193 -7.39 29.50 10.46
N SER A 194 -6.98 30.04 9.32
CA SER A 194 -7.67 29.89 8.04
C SER A 194 -7.54 28.44 7.56
N PHE A 195 -8.53 28.00 6.79
CA PHE A 195 -8.48 26.75 6.04
C PHE A 195 -7.25 26.66 5.14
N ILE A 196 -6.77 27.78 4.58
CA ILE A 196 -5.53 27.82 3.79
C ILE A 196 -4.32 27.48 4.67
N ASP A 197 -4.27 27.95 5.92
CA ASP A 197 -3.18 27.65 6.85
C ASP A 197 -3.08 26.15 7.12
N VAL A 198 -4.26 25.49 7.24
CA VAL A 198 -4.37 24.04 7.44
C VAL A 198 -3.86 23.30 6.20
N LEU A 199 -4.25 23.71 5.00
CA LEU A 199 -3.76 23.10 3.75
C LEU A 199 -2.26 23.30 3.56
N ALA A 200 -1.76 24.50 3.85
CA ALA A 200 -0.33 24.80 3.79
C ALA A 200 0.47 23.95 4.80
N ALA A 201 -0.06 23.75 6.01
CA ALA A 201 0.54 22.87 7.00
C ALA A 201 0.56 21.40 6.55
N ILE A 202 -0.53 20.91 5.96
CA ILE A 202 -0.59 19.54 5.40
C ILE A 202 0.45 19.39 4.29
N ALA A 203 0.53 20.34 3.35
CA ALA A 203 1.50 20.30 2.26
C ALA A 203 2.94 20.33 2.77
N MET A 204 3.25 21.22 3.72
CA MET A 204 4.57 21.33 4.35
C MET A 204 4.94 20.05 5.10
N TYR A 205 4.01 19.50 5.89
CA TYR A 205 4.20 18.23 6.58
C TYR A 205 4.48 17.10 5.59
N THR A 206 3.70 16.96 4.52
CA THR A 206 3.90 15.92 3.50
C THR A 206 5.27 16.06 2.84
N ALA A 207 5.69 17.28 2.48
CA ALA A 207 7.01 17.52 1.90
C ALA A 207 8.15 17.11 2.86
N LEU A 208 8.07 17.53 4.13
CA LEU A 208 9.07 17.17 5.14
C LEU A 208 9.08 15.67 5.46
N GLU A 209 7.91 15.03 5.50
CA GLU A 209 7.80 13.59 5.67
C GLU A 209 8.49 12.84 4.52
N LEU A 210 8.31 13.30 3.28
CA LEU A 210 9.00 12.74 2.11
C LEU A 210 10.51 13.00 2.14
N VAL A 211 10.98 14.18 2.55
CA VAL A 211 12.41 14.50 2.59
C VAL A 211 13.12 13.74 3.71
N ILE A 212 12.55 13.74 4.91
CA ILE A 212 13.17 13.17 6.12
C ILE A 212 13.04 11.65 6.12
N ASN A 213 11.85 11.13 5.80
CA ASN A 213 11.53 9.71 5.93
C ASN A 213 11.45 8.99 4.57
N GLY A 214 11.34 9.70 3.45
CA GLY A 214 11.38 9.10 2.11
C GLY A 214 12.73 8.52 1.72
N ARG A 215 13.82 8.80 2.46
CA ARG A 215 15.12 8.12 2.30
C ARG A 215 15.11 6.63 2.68
N ASN A 216 14.10 6.17 3.43
CA ASN A 216 13.85 4.75 3.70
C ASN A 216 12.83 4.13 2.73
N ILE A 217 12.27 4.92 1.81
CA ILE A 217 11.55 4.38 0.66
C ILE A 217 12.63 4.20 -0.41
N LYS A 218 13.07 2.96 -0.64
CA LYS A 218 13.81 2.61 -1.86
C LYS A 218 12.86 2.80 -3.06
N LEU A 219 12.54 4.03 -3.44
CA LEU A 219 12.01 4.36 -4.76
C LEU A 219 13.18 4.18 -5.73
N GLY A 220 13.45 2.93 -6.13
CA GLY A 220 14.44 2.68 -7.18
C GLY A 220 14.06 3.47 -8.43
N ASN A 221 14.95 4.31 -8.96
CA ASN A 221 14.87 5.07 -10.21
C ASN A 221 13.47 5.21 -10.86
N ARG A 222 12.47 5.71 -10.13
CA ARG A 222 11.12 5.92 -10.67
C ARG A 222 11.09 7.25 -11.40
N ARG A 223 10.67 7.20 -12.66
CA ARG A 223 10.51 8.36 -13.53
C ARG A 223 9.07 8.86 -13.47
N TRP A 224 8.85 10.11 -13.88
CA TRP A 224 7.51 10.68 -13.95
C TRP A 224 6.59 9.79 -14.82
N GLY A 225 5.40 9.47 -14.31
CA GLY A 225 4.44 8.54 -14.92
C GLY A 225 4.55 7.08 -14.46
N ASP A 226 5.59 6.69 -13.72
CA ASP A 226 5.72 5.31 -13.21
C ASP A 226 4.81 5.06 -11.99
N ARG A 227 4.12 3.92 -11.99
CA ARG A 227 3.28 3.47 -10.87
C ARG A 227 4.10 2.74 -9.80
N ILE A 228 3.48 2.47 -8.64
CA ILE A 228 4.16 1.75 -7.54
C ILE A 228 4.41 0.28 -7.91
N ASP A 229 3.48 -0.30 -8.67
CA ASP A 229 3.43 -1.69 -9.12
C ASP A 229 4.11 -1.91 -10.49
N GLY A 230 4.42 -0.86 -11.25
CA GLY A 230 5.09 -1.00 -12.54
C GLY A 230 5.68 0.29 -13.13
N LYS A 231 6.61 0.10 -14.07
CA LYS A 231 7.29 1.18 -14.81
C LYS A 231 6.57 1.45 -16.12
N LEU A 232 6.42 2.73 -16.47
CA LEU A 232 5.79 3.14 -17.74
C LEU A 232 6.66 2.69 -18.92
N LEU A 233 6.07 1.94 -19.85
CA LEU A 233 6.71 1.60 -21.12
C LEU A 233 6.56 2.78 -22.09
N ARG A 234 7.69 3.44 -22.39
CA ARG A 234 7.74 4.65 -23.22
C ARG A 234 8.13 4.36 -24.67
N ASP A 235 8.83 3.24 -24.87
CA ASP A 235 9.25 2.76 -26.19
C ASP A 235 8.37 1.55 -26.53
N VAL A 236 7.21 1.84 -27.10
CA VAL A 236 6.19 0.87 -27.53
C VAL A 236 5.83 1.20 -28.97
N ASP A 237 5.53 0.18 -29.77
CA ASP A 237 5.05 0.41 -31.12
C ASP A 237 3.67 1.09 -31.12
N ALA A 238 3.31 1.68 -32.26
CA ALA A 238 2.11 2.46 -32.40
C ALA A 238 0.82 1.66 -32.10
N MET A 239 0.78 0.37 -32.43
CA MET A 239 -0.41 -0.46 -32.18
C MET A 239 -0.63 -0.66 -30.68
N HIS A 240 0.40 -1.08 -29.93
CA HIS A 240 0.29 -1.28 -28.49
C HIS A 240 0.14 0.04 -27.70
N TYR A 241 0.53 1.18 -28.28
CA TYR A 241 0.23 2.50 -27.71
C TYR A 241 -1.23 2.90 -27.90
N VAL A 242 -1.79 2.68 -29.10
CA VAL A 242 -3.13 3.15 -29.47
C VAL A 242 -4.24 2.20 -29.00
N MET A 243 -4.01 0.87 -29.01
CA MET A 243 -5.03 -0.12 -28.61
C MET A 243 -5.63 0.16 -27.22
N PRO A 244 -4.85 0.44 -26.16
CA PRO A 244 -5.40 0.79 -24.85
C PRO A 244 -6.31 2.03 -24.85
N LEU A 245 -6.09 2.98 -25.76
CA LEU A 245 -6.91 4.19 -25.89
C LEU A 245 -8.26 3.87 -26.55
N MET A 246 -8.25 3.05 -27.60
CA MET A 246 -9.46 2.60 -28.32
C MET A 246 -10.29 1.62 -27.50
N TYR A 247 -9.60 0.74 -26.75
CA TYR A 247 -10.17 -0.38 -26.02
C TYR A 247 -9.82 -0.25 -24.53
N PRO A 248 -10.57 0.55 -23.74
CA PRO A 248 -10.18 0.94 -22.40
C PRO A 248 -10.24 -0.20 -21.37
N ASN A 249 -11.22 -1.09 -21.50
CA ASN A 249 -11.48 -2.13 -20.50
C ASN A 249 -10.80 -3.44 -20.86
N ARG A 250 -10.27 -4.13 -19.84
CA ARG A 250 -9.60 -5.42 -19.97
C ARG A 250 -10.59 -6.54 -20.31
N CYS A 251 -11.73 -6.55 -19.61
CA CYS A 251 -12.74 -7.60 -19.80
C CYS A 251 -13.38 -7.61 -21.19
N ASP A 252 -13.26 -6.51 -21.93
CA ASP A 252 -13.80 -6.38 -23.29
C ASP A 252 -12.80 -6.89 -24.36
N ASN A 253 -11.56 -7.23 -23.97
CA ASN A 253 -10.44 -7.52 -24.88
C ASN A 253 -9.60 -8.69 -24.36
N GLU A 254 -10.21 -9.87 -24.41
CA GLU A 254 -9.64 -11.09 -23.86
C GLU A 254 -9.42 -12.14 -24.94
N ALA A 255 -8.21 -12.70 -24.98
CA ALA A 255 -7.95 -13.89 -25.77
C ALA A 255 -8.09 -15.12 -24.87
N PHE A 256 -9.04 -16.00 -25.22
CA PHE A 256 -9.24 -17.28 -24.57
C PHE A 256 -8.54 -18.39 -25.35
N MET A 257 -7.73 -19.20 -24.67
CA MET A 257 -7.02 -20.33 -25.27
C MET A 257 -7.06 -21.54 -24.34
N THR A 258 -6.93 -22.73 -24.92
CA THR A 258 -6.81 -23.99 -24.17
C THR A 258 -5.61 -24.78 -24.67
N MET A 259 -5.02 -25.58 -23.79
CA MET A 259 -4.01 -26.56 -24.17
C MET A 259 -4.17 -27.84 -23.35
N SER A 260 -3.85 -28.96 -23.98
CA SER A 260 -3.68 -30.25 -23.31
C SER A 260 -2.20 -30.58 -23.23
N ILE A 261 -1.76 -31.00 -22.04
CA ILE A 261 -0.37 -31.26 -21.70
C ILE A 261 -0.23 -32.72 -21.29
N ASP A 262 0.73 -33.44 -21.87
CA ASP A 262 1.06 -34.81 -21.48
C ASP A 262 1.74 -34.82 -20.09
N LEU A 263 1.15 -35.54 -19.14
CA LEU A 263 1.68 -35.63 -17.78
C LEU A 263 2.57 -36.87 -17.54
N SER A 264 2.85 -37.69 -18.55
CA SER A 264 3.51 -39.00 -18.35
C SER A 264 4.84 -38.87 -17.60
N GLU A 265 5.71 -37.96 -18.05
CA GLU A 265 7.00 -37.69 -17.39
C GLU A 265 6.82 -36.90 -16.08
N THR A 266 5.83 -36.00 -16.04
CA THR A 266 5.49 -35.18 -14.87
C THR A 266 5.06 -36.03 -13.68
N GLU A 267 4.16 -36.99 -13.88
CA GLU A 267 3.69 -37.89 -12.83
C GLU A 267 4.82 -38.82 -12.37
N ARG A 268 5.68 -39.31 -13.29
CA ARG A 268 6.86 -40.11 -12.91
C ARG A 268 7.80 -39.31 -12.00
N TYR A 269 8.16 -38.09 -12.41
CA TYR A 269 9.01 -37.19 -11.63
C TYR A 269 8.43 -36.90 -10.25
N ILE A 270 7.16 -36.51 -10.17
CA ILE A 270 6.50 -36.21 -8.89
C ILE A 270 6.46 -37.45 -7.99
N HIS A 271 6.21 -38.64 -8.55
CA HIS A 271 6.19 -39.88 -7.79
C HIS A 271 7.57 -40.20 -7.19
N GLU A 272 8.62 -40.14 -8.00
CA GLU A 272 10.00 -40.39 -7.57
C GLU A 272 10.46 -39.36 -6.53
N HIS A 273 10.23 -38.07 -6.78
CA HIS A 273 10.58 -36.99 -5.87
C HIS A 273 9.86 -37.14 -4.52
N ASN A 274 8.55 -37.39 -4.52
CA ASN A 274 7.76 -37.53 -3.30
C ASN A 274 8.11 -38.80 -2.50
N LYS A 275 8.60 -39.84 -3.17
CA LYS A 275 9.11 -41.05 -2.52
C LYS A 275 10.44 -40.80 -1.80
N LEU A 276 11.32 -39.99 -2.39
CA LEU A 276 12.60 -39.61 -1.81
C LEU A 276 12.46 -38.54 -0.71
N ASN A 277 11.49 -37.63 -0.85
CA ASN A 277 11.29 -36.48 0.03
C ASN A 277 9.87 -36.48 0.64
N PRO A 278 9.55 -37.38 1.59
CA PRO A 278 8.20 -37.50 2.15
C PRO A 278 7.71 -36.25 2.89
N GLU A 279 8.62 -35.45 3.46
CA GLU A 279 8.31 -34.18 4.16
C GLU A 279 8.16 -32.98 3.20
N HIS A 280 8.68 -33.09 1.97
CA HIS A 280 8.69 -32.02 0.97
C HIS A 280 7.94 -32.42 -0.31
N ARG A 281 6.70 -32.89 -0.14
CA ARG A 281 5.89 -33.32 -1.28
C ARG A 281 5.55 -32.17 -2.22
N ILE A 282 5.70 -32.44 -3.51
CA ILE A 282 5.33 -31.57 -4.62
C ILE A 282 4.00 -32.07 -5.21
N SER A 283 3.09 -31.13 -5.49
CA SER A 283 1.86 -31.38 -6.23
C SER A 283 1.97 -30.93 -7.69
N ILE A 284 1.10 -31.44 -8.56
CA ILE A 284 1.00 -30.96 -9.95
C ILE A 284 0.67 -29.46 -9.98
N PHE A 285 -0.12 -28.97 -9.03
CA PHE A 285 -0.46 -27.55 -8.96
C PHE A 285 0.76 -26.68 -8.64
N ASP A 286 1.63 -27.11 -7.72
CA ASP A 286 2.91 -26.43 -7.43
C ASP A 286 3.78 -26.34 -8.68
N LEU A 287 3.83 -27.42 -9.44
CA LEU A 287 4.59 -27.51 -10.68
C LEU A 287 4.04 -26.59 -11.77
N VAL A 288 2.72 -26.54 -11.96
CA VAL A 288 2.08 -25.61 -12.91
C VAL A 288 2.35 -24.16 -12.51
N ILE A 289 2.29 -23.84 -11.21
CA ILE A 289 2.64 -22.51 -10.70
C ILE A 289 4.10 -22.19 -11.02
N ALA A 290 5.05 -23.08 -10.71
CA ALA A 290 6.48 -22.88 -10.96
C ALA A 290 6.76 -22.70 -12.46
N ALA A 291 6.16 -23.53 -13.31
CA ALA A 291 6.28 -23.44 -14.77
C ALA A 291 5.70 -22.12 -15.31
N THR A 292 4.58 -21.66 -14.76
CA THR A 292 3.96 -20.39 -15.12
C THR A 292 4.87 -19.22 -14.73
N LEU A 293 5.37 -19.19 -13.50
CA LEU A 293 6.27 -18.14 -13.02
C LEU A 293 7.56 -18.09 -13.84
N LYS A 294 8.18 -19.24 -14.14
CA LYS A 294 9.35 -19.34 -15.02
C LYS A 294 9.04 -18.82 -16.42
N THR A 295 7.90 -19.21 -16.99
CA THR A 295 7.45 -18.72 -18.30
C THR A 295 7.31 -17.21 -18.32
N ILE A 296 6.63 -16.62 -17.32
CA ILE A 296 6.43 -15.16 -17.24
C ILE A 296 7.76 -14.42 -17.08
N ASN A 297 8.69 -14.98 -16.30
CA ASN A 297 10.02 -14.43 -16.10
C ASN A 297 10.86 -14.42 -17.39
N LEU A 298 10.89 -15.55 -18.11
CA LEU A 298 11.59 -15.69 -19.39
C LEU A 298 10.90 -14.97 -20.55
N ARG A 299 9.62 -14.58 -20.38
CA ARG A 299 8.81 -13.91 -21.39
C ARG A 299 8.28 -12.57 -20.86
N PRO A 300 9.11 -11.52 -20.71
CA PRO A 300 8.76 -10.28 -20.02
C PRO A 300 7.47 -9.57 -20.46
N GLN A 301 7.05 -9.70 -21.73
CA GLN A 301 5.78 -9.11 -22.18
C GLN A 301 4.55 -9.74 -21.50
N MET A 302 4.64 -11.01 -21.07
CA MET A 302 3.61 -11.66 -20.24
C MET A 302 3.42 -10.95 -18.90
N ASN A 303 4.47 -10.28 -18.40
CA ASN A 303 4.46 -9.56 -17.13
C ASN A 303 4.16 -8.06 -17.28
N ARG A 304 3.48 -7.66 -18.36
CA ARG A 304 2.99 -6.29 -18.55
C ARG A 304 1.53 -6.17 -18.14
N PHE A 305 1.05 -4.95 -17.97
CA PHE A 305 -0.35 -4.66 -17.72
C PHE A 305 -0.73 -3.29 -18.26
N ILE A 306 -2.01 -3.13 -18.55
CA ILE A 306 -2.60 -1.86 -18.92
C ILE A 306 -3.39 -1.32 -17.72
N ALA A 307 -3.11 -0.08 -17.35
CA ALA A 307 -3.86 0.68 -16.36
C ALA A 307 -4.05 2.10 -16.86
N ASN A 308 -5.24 2.67 -16.71
CA ASN A 308 -5.57 4.00 -17.23
C ASN A 308 -5.14 4.19 -18.70
N GLN A 309 -5.48 3.21 -19.55
CA GLN A 309 -5.15 3.20 -20.99
C GLN A 309 -3.66 3.35 -21.30
N THR A 310 -2.80 2.99 -20.35
CA THR A 310 -1.35 3.13 -20.46
C THR A 310 -0.69 1.80 -20.15
N LEU A 311 0.34 1.43 -20.93
CA LEU A 311 1.04 0.15 -20.81
C LEU A 311 2.23 0.24 -19.85
N TYR A 312 2.31 -0.72 -18.92
CA TYR A 312 3.33 -0.78 -17.87
C TYR A 312 4.02 -2.15 -17.83
N GLN A 313 5.29 -2.15 -17.44
CA GLN A 313 6.04 -3.35 -17.07
C GLN A 313 5.94 -3.53 -15.54
N ARG A 314 5.43 -4.67 -15.05
CA ARG A 314 5.38 -4.93 -13.60
C ARG A 314 6.78 -5.02 -13.02
N ASN A 315 6.91 -4.60 -11.77
CA ASN A 315 8.18 -4.65 -11.03
C ASN A 315 8.55 -6.07 -10.60
N ASN A 316 7.54 -6.89 -10.26
CA ASN A 316 7.72 -8.26 -9.75
C ASN A 316 6.89 -9.25 -10.57
N VAL A 317 7.28 -10.52 -10.55
CA VAL A 317 6.46 -11.63 -11.07
C VAL A 317 5.71 -12.26 -9.90
N THR A 318 4.38 -12.30 -9.95
CA THR A 318 3.57 -12.82 -8.84
C THR A 318 2.42 -13.69 -9.33
N ALA A 319 2.11 -14.72 -8.55
CA ALA A 319 0.95 -15.57 -8.78
C ALA A 319 -0.01 -15.48 -7.60
N ALA A 320 -1.31 -15.50 -7.88
CA ALA A 320 -2.35 -15.61 -6.88
C ALA A 320 -3.25 -16.83 -7.17
N PHE A 321 -3.83 -17.44 -6.15
CA PHE A 321 -4.74 -18.58 -6.32
C PHE A 321 -5.73 -18.69 -5.15
N THR A 322 -6.90 -19.27 -5.43
CA THR A 322 -7.95 -19.46 -4.42
C THR A 322 -7.66 -20.67 -3.54
N VAL A 323 -7.76 -20.48 -2.22
CA VAL A 323 -7.63 -21.52 -1.20
C VAL A 323 -8.96 -21.59 -0.44
N LYS A 324 -9.62 -22.74 -0.54
CA LYS A 324 -10.83 -23.01 0.23
C LYS A 324 -10.44 -23.51 1.62
N LYS A 325 -10.92 -22.84 2.68
CA LYS A 325 -10.63 -23.23 4.07
C LYS A 325 -11.26 -24.57 4.42
N ASN A 326 -12.55 -24.71 4.09
CA ASN A 326 -13.34 -25.91 4.32
C ASN A 326 -14.11 -26.29 3.04
N PHE A 327 -14.11 -27.57 2.66
CA PHE A 327 -14.90 -28.08 1.54
C PHE A 327 -16.39 -28.21 1.91
N LYS A 328 -17.01 -27.07 2.22
CA LYS A 328 -18.46 -26.90 2.40
C LYS A 328 -18.95 -25.84 1.42
N ASP A 329 -20.24 -25.85 1.12
CA ASP A 329 -20.85 -24.88 0.19
C ASP A 329 -20.78 -23.45 0.74
N ASP A 330 -20.87 -23.29 2.07
CA ASP A 330 -20.73 -22.04 2.82
C ASP A 330 -19.29 -21.81 3.34
N GLY A 331 -18.34 -22.64 2.91
CA GLY A 331 -16.96 -22.58 3.38
C GLY A 331 -16.22 -21.35 2.84
N ASP A 332 -15.58 -20.62 3.74
CA ASP A 332 -14.79 -19.43 3.39
C ASP A 332 -13.70 -19.73 2.34
N GLU A 333 -13.57 -18.81 1.39
CA GLU A 333 -12.52 -18.80 0.37
C GLU A 333 -11.59 -17.63 0.63
N THR A 334 -10.29 -17.92 0.69
CA THR A 334 -9.23 -16.92 0.84
C THR A 334 -8.33 -16.99 -0.38
N LEU A 335 -7.77 -15.86 -0.79
CA LEU A 335 -6.82 -15.80 -1.90
C LEU A 335 -5.39 -15.78 -1.36
N ALA A 336 -4.58 -16.75 -1.80
CA ALA A 336 -3.17 -16.81 -1.51
C ALA A 336 -2.38 -16.08 -2.60
N ARG A 337 -1.28 -15.43 -2.22
CA ARG A 337 -0.39 -14.70 -3.13
C ARG A 337 1.06 -15.10 -2.89
N ILE A 338 1.78 -15.39 -3.96
CA ILE A 338 3.21 -15.66 -3.94
C ILE A 338 3.96 -14.67 -4.82
N VAL A 339 5.17 -14.32 -4.39
CA VAL A 339 6.10 -13.47 -5.13
C VAL A 339 7.30 -14.32 -5.54
N ALA A 340 7.59 -14.32 -6.84
CA ALA A 340 8.73 -15.02 -7.40
C ALA A 340 10.01 -14.19 -7.23
N GLU A 341 11.09 -14.87 -6.86
CA GLU A 341 12.44 -14.33 -6.76
C GLU A 341 13.33 -14.94 -7.85
N GLU A 342 14.38 -14.22 -8.26
CA GLU A 342 15.23 -14.61 -9.40
C GLU A 342 15.88 -15.99 -9.26
N GLY A 343 16.16 -16.40 -8.02
CA GLY A 343 16.77 -17.69 -7.66
C GLY A 343 15.76 -18.80 -7.31
N ASP A 344 14.45 -18.53 -7.39
CA ASP A 344 13.46 -19.57 -7.10
C ASP A 344 13.55 -20.73 -8.12
N ASN A 345 13.27 -21.93 -7.64
CA ASN A 345 13.09 -23.16 -8.42
C ASN A 345 11.83 -23.92 -7.93
N LEU A 346 11.54 -25.09 -8.52
CA LEU A 346 10.35 -25.89 -8.20
C LEU A 346 10.18 -26.16 -6.69
N GLU A 347 11.25 -26.53 -6.00
CA GLU A 347 11.20 -26.87 -4.58
C GLU A 347 10.87 -25.63 -3.73
N SER A 348 11.55 -24.51 -4.00
CA SER A 348 11.31 -23.25 -3.30
C SER A 348 9.88 -22.72 -3.54
N ILE A 349 9.37 -22.83 -4.77
CA ILE A 349 8.00 -22.44 -5.10
C ILE A 349 6.99 -23.36 -4.41
N SER A 350 7.19 -24.68 -4.43
CA SER A 350 6.32 -25.62 -3.70
C SER A 350 6.30 -25.33 -2.20
N LYS A 351 7.45 -24.97 -1.61
CA LYS A 351 7.51 -24.51 -0.22
C LYS A 351 6.71 -23.23 -0.01
N LYS A 352 6.89 -22.21 -0.86
CA LYS A 352 6.12 -20.95 -0.80
C LYS A 352 4.61 -21.18 -0.91
N VAL A 353 4.17 -22.07 -1.80
CA VAL A 353 2.76 -22.44 -1.96
C VAL A 353 2.22 -23.11 -0.69
N ARG A 354 2.93 -24.10 -0.14
CA ARG A 354 2.54 -24.77 1.12
C ARG A 354 2.46 -23.80 2.29
N ASP A 355 3.46 -22.94 2.46
CA ASP A 355 3.52 -21.95 3.54
C ASP A 355 2.33 -20.97 3.44
N GLN A 356 1.96 -20.52 2.23
CA GLN A 356 0.79 -19.67 2.02
C GLN A 356 -0.53 -20.40 2.28
N ILE A 357 -0.70 -21.64 1.83
CA ILE A 357 -1.91 -22.42 2.11
C ILE A 357 -2.08 -22.64 3.62
N ALA A 358 -1.00 -22.94 4.34
CA ALA A 358 -1.03 -23.10 5.80
C ALA A 358 -1.39 -21.79 6.52
N LEU A 359 -0.85 -20.66 6.06
CA LEU A 359 -1.18 -19.33 6.59
C LEU A 359 -2.67 -19.01 6.36
N CYS A 360 -3.17 -19.18 5.14
CA CYS A 360 -4.58 -18.92 4.81
C CYS A 360 -5.55 -19.81 5.58
N LYS A 361 -5.14 -21.02 6.01
CA LYS A 361 -6.00 -21.91 6.83
C LYS A 361 -5.99 -21.55 8.32
N THR A 362 -4.95 -20.88 8.82
CA THR A 362 -4.75 -20.61 10.25
C THR A 362 -5.08 -19.18 10.66
N GLN A 363 -4.92 -18.21 9.76
CA GLN A 363 -5.27 -16.82 10.01
C GLN A 363 -6.70 -16.51 9.54
N ASP A 364 -7.40 -15.70 10.34
CA ASP A 364 -8.59 -15.00 9.85
C ASP A 364 -8.16 -14.01 8.78
N ASP A 365 -8.93 -13.98 7.70
CA ASP A 365 -8.59 -13.22 6.51
C ASP A 365 -8.89 -11.74 6.78
N GLU A 366 -7.84 -10.95 7.04
CA GLU A 366 -7.96 -9.50 7.28
C GLU A 366 -8.71 -8.78 6.14
N SER A 367 -8.68 -9.34 4.92
CA SER A 367 -9.42 -8.79 3.79
C SER A 367 -10.93 -8.99 3.93
N THR A 368 -11.37 -10.14 4.45
CA THR A 368 -12.79 -10.44 4.72
C THR A 368 -13.35 -9.53 5.81
N ASP A 369 -12.58 -9.27 6.87
CA ASP A 369 -12.95 -8.33 7.92
C ASP A 369 -13.08 -6.89 7.40
N ALA A 370 -12.14 -6.47 6.53
CA ALA A 370 -12.21 -5.17 5.87
C ALA A 370 -13.42 -5.06 4.93
N MET A 371 -13.74 -6.11 4.17
CA MET A 371 -14.92 -6.16 3.29
C MET A 371 -16.22 -6.10 4.10
N ASN A 372 -16.29 -6.80 5.22
CA ASN A 372 -17.43 -6.75 6.15
C ASN A 372 -17.61 -5.35 6.74
N PHE A 373 -16.52 -4.66 7.10
CA PHE A 373 -16.60 -3.27 7.55
C PHE A 373 -17.12 -2.32 6.46
N ILE A 374 -16.62 -2.45 5.23
CA ILE A 374 -17.06 -1.64 4.06
C ILE A 374 -18.55 -1.85 3.77
N LYS A 375 -19.07 -3.07 3.96
CA LYS A 375 -20.49 -3.39 3.73
C LYS A 375 -21.45 -2.50 4.55
N HIS A 376 -21.04 -2.14 5.77
CA HIS A 376 -21.85 -1.40 6.74
C HIS A 376 -21.60 0.12 6.76
N LEU A 377 -20.63 0.61 5.96
CA LEU A 377 -20.32 2.04 5.87
C LEU A 377 -21.40 2.82 5.07
N PRO A 378 -21.92 3.94 5.60
CA PRO A 378 -22.70 4.87 4.78
C PRO A 378 -21.80 5.45 3.66
N ALA A 379 -22.38 5.71 2.49
CA ALA A 379 -21.67 6.20 1.30
C ALA A 379 -20.58 5.26 0.69
N LYS A 380 -20.66 3.93 0.92
CA LYS A 380 -19.77 2.91 0.32
C LYS A 380 -19.55 3.04 -1.20
N HIS A 381 -20.54 3.54 -1.95
CA HIS A 381 -20.41 3.77 -3.39
C HIS A 381 -19.41 4.89 -3.72
N VAL A 382 -19.36 5.95 -2.91
CA VAL A 382 -18.39 7.06 -3.04
C VAL A 382 -17.00 6.56 -2.69
N LEU A 383 -16.87 5.79 -1.60
CA LEU A 383 -15.60 5.17 -1.22
C LEU A 383 -15.08 4.23 -2.33
N GLY A 384 -15.97 3.42 -2.91
CA GLY A 384 -15.62 2.54 -4.03
C GLY A 384 -15.26 3.30 -5.31
N ALA A 385 -15.91 4.44 -5.60
CA ALA A 385 -15.52 5.30 -6.70
C ALA A 385 -14.13 5.92 -6.47
N PHE A 386 -13.85 6.38 -5.25
CA PHE A 386 -12.54 6.90 -4.87
C PHE A 386 -11.44 5.82 -4.92
N ALA A 387 -11.73 4.61 -4.43
CA ALA A 387 -10.79 3.49 -4.50
C ALA A 387 -10.47 3.10 -5.95
N ARG A 388 -11.48 3.02 -6.83
CA ARG A 388 -11.28 2.80 -8.27
C ARG A 388 -10.46 3.91 -8.92
N PHE A 389 -10.68 5.16 -8.50
CA PHE A 389 -9.89 6.30 -8.96
C PHE A 389 -8.41 6.19 -8.53
N LEU A 390 -8.15 5.82 -7.27
CA LEU A 390 -6.80 5.59 -6.76
C LEU A 390 -6.09 4.43 -7.48
N ASP A 391 -6.78 3.30 -7.69
CA ASP A 391 -6.24 2.14 -8.40
C ASP A 391 -5.90 2.49 -9.86
N LYS A 392 -6.83 3.17 -10.55
CA LYS A 392 -6.65 3.65 -11.93
C LYS A 392 -5.40 4.53 -12.07
N HIS A 393 -5.13 5.43 -11.13
CA HIS A 393 -3.97 6.34 -11.18
C HIS A 393 -2.70 5.77 -10.52
N GLY A 394 -2.76 4.59 -9.88
CA GLY A 394 -1.62 3.98 -9.20
C GLY A 394 -1.25 4.68 -7.90
N TRP A 395 -2.22 5.34 -7.28
CA TRP A 395 -2.11 6.04 -6.00
C TRP A 395 -2.59 5.19 -4.82
N MET A 396 -3.00 3.95 -5.09
CA MET A 396 -3.41 3.01 -4.05
C MET A 396 -2.23 2.71 -3.11
N PRO A 397 -2.42 2.75 -1.77
CA PRO A 397 -1.35 2.43 -0.82
C PRO A 397 -0.83 1.01 -1.00
N GLN A 398 0.48 0.81 -0.79
CA GLN A 398 1.13 -0.49 -0.94
C GLN A 398 0.52 -1.57 -0.02
N SER A 399 0.02 -1.19 1.15
CA SER A 399 -0.65 -2.11 2.08
C SER A 399 -1.90 -2.73 1.46
N VAL A 400 -2.66 -1.96 0.66
CA VAL A 400 -3.87 -2.45 -0.02
C VAL A 400 -3.50 -3.28 -1.24
N ILE A 401 -2.50 -2.84 -2.02
CA ILE A 401 -1.98 -3.59 -3.18
C ILE A 401 -1.45 -4.96 -2.74
N ALA A 402 -0.77 -5.03 -1.60
CA ALA A 402 -0.18 -6.27 -1.09
C ALA A 402 -1.23 -7.31 -0.68
N THR A 403 -2.40 -6.85 -0.21
CA THR A 403 -3.53 -7.71 0.17
C THR A 403 -4.49 -7.99 -0.98
N ASP A 404 -4.42 -7.22 -2.07
CA ASP A 404 -5.29 -7.40 -3.23
C ASP A 404 -4.79 -8.54 -4.13
N PRO A 405 -5.58 -9.60 -4.31
CA PRO A 405 -5.20 -10.77 -5.09
C PRO A 405 -5.19 -10.51 -6.60
N TYR A 406 -5.89 -9.49 -7.08
CA TYR A 406 -5.93 -9.11 -8.50
C TYR A 406 -4.81 -8.12 -8.87
N GLN A 407 -3.95 -7.73 -7.91
CA GLN A 407 -2.73 -6.96 -8.15
C GLN A 407 -1.52 -7.85 -8.42
N CYS A 408 -1.65 -8.79 -9.36
CA CYS A 408 -0.65 -9.82 -9.64
C CYS A 408 -0.34 -9.96 -11.13
N SER A 409 0.64 -10.81 -11.47
CA SER A 409 0.93 -11.16 -12.87
C SER A 409 -0.07 -12.17 -13.42
N VAL A 410 -0.43 -13.16 -12.60
CA VAL A 410 -1.32 -14.26 -12.96
C VAL A 410 -2.18 -14.72 -11.79
N VAL A 411 -3.45 -15.02 -12.06
CA VAL A 411 -4.34 -15.73 -11.14
C VAL A 411 -4.53 -17.17 -11.63
N LEU A 412 -4.40 -18.14 -10.73
CA LEU A 412 -4.61 -19.56 -11.02
C LEU A 412 -5.79 -20.12 -10.21
N SER A 413 -6.65 -20.91 -10.86
CA SER A 413 -7.73 -21.64 -10.21
C SER A 413 -7.58 -23.15 -10.43
N ASN A 414 -7.57 -23.92 -9.36
CA ASN A 414 -7.45 -25.38 -9.40
C ASN A 414 -8.81 -26.07 -9.38
N LEU A 415 -9.52 -26.02 -10.51
CA LEU A 415 -10.81 -26.68 -10.68
C LEU A 415 -10.68 -28.22 -10.70
N GLY A 416 -9.51 -28.75 -11.08
CA GLY A 416 -9.22 -30.19 -11.00
C GLY A 416 -9.34 -30.76 -9.59
N SER A 417 -9.05 -29.97 -8.55
CA SER A 417 -9.24 -30.39 -7.16
C SER A 417 -10.72 -30.61 -6.78
N LEU A 418 -11.64 -30.02 -7.54
CA LEU A 418 -13.09 -30.13 -7.37
C LEU A 418 -13.73 -31.11 -8.37
N GLY A 419 -12.93 -31.80 -9.19
CA GLY A 419 -13.42 -32.71 -10.24
C GLY A 419 -14.09 -31.99 -11.41
N MET A 420 -13.82 -30.69 -11.60
CA MET A 420 -14.38 -29.90 -12.67
C MET A 420 -13.45 -29.86 -13.90
N ASN A 421 -14.06 -29.65 -15.07
CA ASN A 421 -13.33 -29.42 -16.33
C ASN A 421 -12.87 -27.96 -16.45
N ILE A 422 -11.96 -27.71 -17.39
CA ILE A 422 -11.58 -26.33 -17.74
C ILE A 422 -12.76 -25.57 -18.34
N GLY A 423 -12.72 -24.25 -18.23
CA GLY A 423 -13.73 -23.35 -18.79
C GLY A 423 -13.14 -21.97 -19.07
N TYR A 424 -14.02 -21.04 -19.45
CA TYR A 424 -13.68 -19.62 -19.56
C TYR A 424 -13.78 -18.94 -18.20
N HIS A 425 -12.82 -18.06 -17.91
CA HIS A 425 -12.90 -17.14 -16.79
C HIS A 425 -12.39 -15.77 -17.22
N HIS A 426 -13.22 -14.75 -17.11
CA HIS A 426 -12.86 -13.36 -17.36
C HIS A 426 -11.65 -12.88 -16.53
N LEU A 427 -10.93 -11.92 -17.07
CA LEU A 427 -10.09 -11.01 -16.31
C LEU A 427 -10.96 -10.01 -15.55
N MET A 428 -10.33 -9.19 -14.72
CA MET A 428 -11.01 -8.17 -13.94
C MET A 428 -10.57 -6.79 -14.42
N ASN A 429 -11.50 -5.83 -14.53
CA ASN A 429 -11.15 -4.42 -14.74
C ASN A 429 -10.57 -3.77 -13.49
N TRP A 430 -10.79 -4.38 -12.32
CA TRP A 430 -10.16 -4.02 -11.07
C TRP A 430 -8.77 -4.66 -10.96
N GLY A 431 -7.80 -3.89 -10.49
CA GLY A 431 -6.43 -4.36 -10.32
C GLY A 431 -5.67 -4.53 -11.63
N THR A 432 -4.49 -5.14 -11.53
CA THR A 432 -3.54 -5.15 -12.63
C THR A 432 -3.37 -6.51 -13.30
N ASN A 433 -4.04 -7.59 -12.86
CA ASN A 433 -3.90 -8.93 -13.42
C ASN A 433 -4.14 -9.01 -14.95
N SER A 434 -3.20 -9.61 -15.68
CA SER A 434 -3.26 -9.75 -17.14
C SER A 434 -3.42 -11.19 -17.62
N ILE A 435 -3.35 -12.18 -16.72
CA ILE A 435 -3.40 -13.60 -17.05
C ILE A 435 -4.29 -14.32 -16.03
N PHE A 436 -5.22 -15.13 -16.52
CA PHE A 436 -5.96 -16.08 -15.70
C PHE A 436 -5.72 -17.48 -16.24
N ILE A 437 -5.41 -18.44 -15.36
CA ILE A 437 -5.19 -19.83 -15.72
C ILE A 437 -6.14 -20.72 -14.92
N ILE A 438 -6.88 -21.58 -15.60
CA ILE A 438 -7.62 -22.67 -14.94
C ILE A 438 -6.87 -23.97 -15.17
N VAL A 439 -6.62 -24.67 -14.06
CA VAL A 439 -6.08 -26.02 -14.04
C VAL A 439 -7.24 -27.01 -13.88
N GLY A 440 -7.51 -27.79 -14.94
CA GLY A 440 -8.59 -28.76 -14.97
C GLY A 440 -8.26 -30.10 -14.33
N SER A 441 -9.19 -31.04 -14.47
CA SER A 441 -8.99 -32.44 -14.05
C SER A 441 -8.04 -33.18 -15.00
N LYS A 442 -7.42 -34.26 -14.49
CA LYS A 442 -6.59 -35.16 -15.29
C LYS A 442 -7.46 -36.11 -16.09
N ILE A 443 -7.22 -36.22 -17.40
CA ILE A 443 -8.05 -37.01 -18.31
C ILE A 443 -7.16 -37.98 -19.09
N ASN A 444 -7.57 -39.24 -19.18
CA ASN A 444 -6.92 -40.20 -20.08
C ASN A 444 -7.49 -40.04 -21.49
N ARG A 445 -6.64 -39.70 -22.47
CA ARG A 445 -7.04 -39.54 -23.86
C ARG A 445 -6.33 -40.55 -24.78
N PRO A 446 -7.03 -41.11 -25.78
CA PRO A 446 -6.41 -41.97 -26.78
C PRO A 446 -5.58 -41.13 -27.77
N HIS A 447 -4.36 -41.58 -28.03
CA HIS A 447 -3.46 -41.04 -29.06
C HIS A 447 -3.18 -42.12 -30.11
N PHE A 448 -3.30 -41.75 -31.38
CA PHE A 448 -3.01 -42.62 -32.50
C PHE A 448 -1.57 -42.38 -32.97
N ASP A 449 -0.77 -43.42 -33.07
CA ASP A 449 0.51 -43.35 -33.79
C ASP A 449 0.30 -43.38 -35.31
N ALA A 450 1.39 -43.23 -36.07
CA ALA A 450 1.32 -43.21 -37.54
C ALA A 450 0.89 -44.57 -38.12
N GLU A 451 1.07 -45.64 -37.33
CA GLU A 451 0.75 -47.03 -37.64
C GLU A 451 -0.69 -47.41 -37.24
N GLY A 452 -1.42 -46.52 -36.56
CA GLY A 452 -2.81 -46.71 -36.13
C GLY A 452 -2.99 -47.41 -34.78
N ASN A 453 -1.92 -47.66 -34.03
CA ASN A 453 -2.02 -48.16 -32.65
C ASN A 453 -2.49 -47.06 -31.70
N ILE A 454 -3.24 -47.47 -30.68
CA ILE A 454 -3.81 -46.57 -29.67
C ILE A 454 -2.94 -46.63 -28.42
N THR A 455 -2.39 -45.47 -28.03
CA THR A 455 -1.74 -45.29 -26.74
C THR A 455 -2.60 -44.39 -25.87
N MET A 456 -2.89 -44.82 -24.64
CA MET A 456 -3.62 -43.99 -23.68
C MET A 456 -2.62 -43.08 -22.98
N LYS A 457 -2.77 -41.77 -23.16
CA LYS A 457 -1.95 -40.77 -22.47
C LYS A 457 -2.78 -40.03 -21.45
N ARG A 458 -2.17 -39.74 -20.31
CA ARG A 458 -2.81 -38.99 -19.23
C ARG A 458 -2.45 -37.52 -19.37
N GLU A 459 -3.45 -36.70 -19.66
CA GLU A 459 -3.27 -35.29 -19.98
C GLU A 459 -3.86 -34.38 -18.90
N LEU A 460 -3.28 -33.20 -18.78
CA LEU A 460 -3.81 -32.07 -18.03
C LEU A 460 -4.30 -31.00 -18.99
N ASP A 461 -5.56 -30.63 -18.84
CA ASP A 461 -6.12 -29.49 -19.56
C ASP A 461 -5.89 -28.20 -18.77
N LEU A 462 -5.35 -27.20 -19.46
CA LEU A 462 -5.23 -25.83 -18.98
C LEU A 462 -6.02 -24.89 -19.88
N SER A 463 -6.73 -23.93 -19.29
CA SER A 463 -7.28 -22.79 -20.04
C SER A 463 -6.66 -21.48 -19.59
N PHE A 464 -6.58 -20.54 -20.52
CA PHE A 464 -5.92 -19.25 -20.36
C PHE A 464 -6.86 -18.15 -20.84
N THR A 465 -6.98 -17.11 -20.04
CA THR A 465 -7.57 -15.83 -20.45
C THR A 465 -6.50 -14.77 -20.29
N ILE A 466 -6.16 -14.08 -21.37
CA ILE A 466 -5.09 -13.09 -21.40
C ILE A 466 -5.57 -11.78 -22.01
N ASP A 467 -4.99 -10.67 -21.57
CA ASP A 467 -5.28 -9.33 -22.11
C ASP A 467 -4.59 -9.18 -23.47
N GLU A 468 -5.36 -9.27 -24.57
CA GLU A 468 -4.83 -9.30 -25.93
C GLU A 468 -4.15 -7.99 -26.36
N ARG A 469 -4.43 -6.89 -25.64
CA ARG A 469 -3.88 -5.56 -25.95
C ARG A 469 -2.40 -5.42 -25.58
N ILE A 470 -1.83 -6.40 -24.87
CA ILE A 470 -0.47 -6.34 -24.33
C ILE A 470 0.58 -6.83 -25.32
N SER A 471 0.26 -7.87 -26.10
CA SER A 471 1.19 -8.55 -27.00
C SER A 471 0.44 -9.29 -28.10
N ASP A 472 1.15 -9.72 -29.14
CA ASP A 472 0.56 -10.43 -30.26
C ASP A 472 0.41 -11.95 -30.03
N GLY A 473 -0.41 -12.58 -30.87
CA GLY A 473 -0.65 -14.02 -30.81
C GLY A 473 0.58 -14.90 -31.07
N PHE A 474 1.59 -14.40 -31.80
CA PHE A 474 2.83 -15.15 -32.05
C PHE A 474 3.67 -15.22 -30.77
N TYR A 475 3.80 -14.10 -30.06
CA TYR A 475 4.48 -14.02 -28.78
C TYR A 475 3.77 -14.90 -27.74
N TYR A 476 2.44 -14.84 -27.64
CA TYR A 476 1.67 -15.70 -26.73
C TYR A 476 1.78 -17.18 -27.09
N GLY A 477 1.66 -17.53 -28.37
CA GLY A 477 1.80 -18.91 -28.82
C GLY A 477 3.16 -19.51 -28.47
N ARG A 478 4.25 -18.75 -28.62
CA ARG A 478 5.58 -19.18 -28.15
C ARG A 478 5.68 -19.28 -26.63
N SER A 479 5.08 -18.34 -25.88
CA SER A 479 5.06 -18.41 -24.42
C SER A 479 4.32 -19.66 -23.92
N LEU A 480 3.22 -20.03 -24.56
CA LEU A 480 2.47 -21.24 -24.24
C LEU A 480 3.22 -22.52 -24.61
N LYS A 481 3.99 -22.53 -25.70
CA LYS A 481 4.90 -23.66 -26.03
C LYS A 481 5.97 -23.85 -24.96
N LEU A 482 6.56 -22.77 -24.46
CA LEU A 482 7.51 -22.83 -23.34
C LEU A 482 6.83 -23.40 -22.08
N LEU A 483 5.65 -22.89 -21.71
CA LEU A 483 4.91 -23.40 -20.55
C LEU A 483 4.63 -24.91 -20.68
N LYS A 484 4.13 -25.34 -21.85
CA LYS A 484 3.89 -26.76 -22.16
C LYS A 484 5.17 -27.58 -21.97
N LYS A 485 6.28 -27.13 -22.56
CA LYS A 485 7.59 -27.81 -22.44
C LYS A 485 8.03 -27.95 -20.98
N LEU A 486 7.88 -26.91 -20.17
CA LEU A 486 8.24 -26.92 -18.75
C LEU A 486 7.38 -27.88 -17.93
N VAL A 487 6.08 -27.96 -18.21
CA VAL A 487 5.19 -28.90 -17.49
C VAL A 487 5.49 -30.34 -17.89
N GLU A 488 5.70 -30.62 -19.18
CA GLU A 488 6.04 -31.95 -19.70
C GLU A 488 7.45 -32.41 -19.28
N ASN A 489 8.35 -31.50 -18.87
CA ASN A 489 9.74 -31.82 -18.53
C ASN A 489 10.14 -31.15 -17.20
N PRO A 490 9.69 -31.68 -16.05
CA PRO A 490 9.85 -31.04 -14.74
C PRO A 490 11.29 -30.79 -14.31
N THR A 491 12.25 -31.56 -14.81
CA THR A 491 13.68 -31.37 -14.52
C THR A 491 14.18 -29.97 -14.91
N LEU A 492 13.54 -29.34 -15.90
CA LEU A 492 13.82 -27.95 -16.30
C LEU A 492 13.38 -26.92 -15.25
N LEU A 493 12.61 -27.32 -14.24
CA LEU A 493 12.16 -26.46 -13.14
C LEU A 493 13.05 -26.58 -11.88
N GLU A 494 14.04 -27.48 -11.89
CA GLU A 494 15.04 -27.56 -10.81
C GLU A 494 16.02 -26.38 -10.87
N THR A 495 16.21 -25.82 -12.07
CA THR A 495 17.04 -24.65 -12.30
C THR A 495 16.29 -23.34 -12.01
N PRO A 496 17.01 -22.25 -11.68
CA PRO A 496 16.40 -20.96 -11.36
C PRO A 496 15.40 -20.47 -12.41
N LEU A 497 14.41 -19.66 -11.99
CA LEU A 497 13.41 -19.08 -12.90
C LEU A 497 14.02 -18.19 -14.00
N THR A 498 15.25 -17.73 -13.80
CA THR A 498 16.02 -16.89 -14.73
C THR A 498 16.80 -17.68 -15.78
N GLU A 499 16.96 -19.00 -15.61
CA GLU A 499 17.70 -19.82 -16.55
C GLU A 499 16.91 -20.06 -17.83
N GLU A 500 17.52 -19.72 -18.98
CA GLU A 500 16.90 -19.88 -20.29
C GLU A 500 16.67 -21.35 -20.64
N VAL A 501 15.54 -21.61 -21.28
CA VAL A 501 15.14 -22.94 -21.75
C VAL A 501 14.97 -22.88 -23.26
N LYS A 502 15.46 -23.90 -23.98
CA LYS A 502 15.22 -24.07 -25.41
C LYS A 502 13.89 -24.79 -25.64
N TYR A 503 13.03 -24.25 -26.50
CA TYR A 503 11.67 -24.75 -26.77
C TYR A 503 11.16 -24.39 -28.16
#